data_AF-Q8T9M0-F1
#
_entry.id   AF-Q8T9M0-F1
#
_cell.length_a   1.000
_cell.length_b   1.000
_cell.length_c   1.000
_cell.angle_alpha   90.00
_cell.angle_beta   90.00
_cell.angle_gamma   90.00
#
_symmetry.space_group_name_H-M   'P 1'
#
loop_
_entity.id
_entity.type
_entity.pdbx_description
1 polymer ?
#
loop_
_entity_poly.entity_id
_entity_poly.type
_entity_poly.pdbx_seq_one_letter_code
_entity_poly.pdbx_strand_id
1 'polypeptide(L)'
;MKCVILLALVAVAFAQHRPDFDHGDPLEHLVMAEVENLIRTTAGISETDCEAKCDAMFDLAAGHDEDRTDHLCAEECKHQLQAGPHSEQPTHPPHPTHP
;
A
#
# COMPACT_ATOMS: atom_id res chain seq x y z
N MET A 1 -22.23 25.99 -12.40
CA MET A 1 -21.53 24.85 -13.04
C MET A 1 -20.07 24.73 -12.60
N LYS A 2 -19.28 25.80 -12.51
CA LYS A 2 -17.89 25.75 -11.98
C LYS A 2 -17.79 25.32 -10.51
N CYS A 3 -18.75 25.69 -9.67
CA CYS A 3 -18.75 25.35 -8.24
C CYS A 3 -18.98 23.85 -7.96
N VAL A 4 -19.64 23.14 -8.88
CA VAL A 4 -19.90 21.69 -8.74
C VAL A 4 -18.61 20.90 -8.96
N ILE A 5 -17.74 21.37 -9.88
CA ILE A 5 -16.46 20.74 -10.17
C ILE A 5 -15.50 20.87 -8.97
N LEU A 6 -15.51 22.02 -8.29
CA LEU A 6 -14.67 22.23 -7.10
C LEU A 6 -15.09 21.35 -5.92
N LEU A 7 -16.38 21.14 -5.71
CA LEU A 7 -16.88 20.28 -4.64
C LEU A 7 -16.55 18.80 -4.86
N ALA A 8 -16.57 18.34 -6.12
CA ALA A 8 -16.20 16.96 -6.45
C ALA A 8 -14.72 16.68 -6.18
N LEU A 9 -13.82 17.61 -6.50
CA LEU A 9 -12.37 17.44 -6.28
C LEU A 9 -12.02 17.36 -4.79
N VAL A 10 -12.69 18.15 -3.95
CA VAL A 10 -12.47 18.14 -2.50
C VAL A 10 -12.91 16.81 -1.88
N ALA A 11 -14.03 16.25 -2.33
CA ALA A 11 -14.51 14.95 -1.83
C ALA A 11 -13.54 13.79 -2.15
N VAL A 12 -12.88 13.83 -3.31
CA VAL A 12 -11.90 12.80 -3.71
C VAL A 12 -10.61 12.92 -2.87
N ALA A 13 -10.15 14.14 -2.58
CA ALA A 13 -8.95 14.35 -1.78
C ALA A 13 -9.09 13.80 -0.34
N PHE A 14 -10.28 13.87 0.25
CA PHE A 14 -10.54 13.29 1.58
C PHE A 14 -10.62 11.76 1.56
N ALA A 15 -10.95 11.14 0.43
CA ALA A 15 -10.99 9.68 0.31
C ALA A 15 -9.59 9.04 0.25
N GLN A 16 -8.55 9.82 -0.05
CA GLN A 16 -7.16 9.35 -0.18
C GLN A 16 -6.33 9.56 1.10
N HIS A 17 -6.88 10.23 2.11
CA HIS A 17 -6.16 10.53 3.33
C HIS A 17 -6.17 9.32 4.27
N ARG A 18 -5.04 8.59 4.34
CA ARG A 18 -4.82 7.55 5.33
C ARG A 18 -4.20 8.17 6.60
N PRO A 19 -4.95 8.27 7.71
CA PRO A 19 -4.49 8.99 8.91
C PRO A 19 -3.33 8.30 9.66
N ASP A 20 -3.09 7.02 9.40
CA ASP A 20 -2.07 6.18 10.09
C ASP A 20 -0.92 5.74 9.19
N PHE A 21 -0.83 6.22 7.93
CA PHE A 21 0.26 5.85 7.04
C PHE A 21 1.37 6.92 7.09
N ASP A 22 2.51 6.58 7.69
CA ASP A 22 3.68 7.45 7.73
C ASP A 22 4.52 7.26 6.47
N HIS A 23 4.30 8.14 5.49
CA HIS A 23 5.13 8.20 4.29
C HIS A 23 6.62 8.57 4.55
N GLY A 24 7.03 8.80 5.79
CA GLY A 24 8.42 8.96 6.18
C GLY A 24 9.11 7.65 6.58
N ASP A 25 8.35 6.58 6.82
CA ASP A 25 8.90 5.33 7.33
C ASP A 25 9.31 4.37 6.19
N PRO A 26 10.60 3.98 6.10
CA PRO A 26 11.08 3.10 5.05
C PRO A 26 10.44 1.71 5.02
N LEU A 27 10.02 1.18 6.18
CA LEU A 27 9.38 -0.13 6.28
C LEU A 27 7.97 -0.08 5.70
N GLU A 28 7.20 0.96 6.03
CA GLU A 28 5.83 1.14 5.52
C GLU A 28 5.81 1.28 4.00
N HIS A 29 6.77 2.03 3.44
CA HIS A 29 6.93 2.13 1.99
C HIS A 29 7.24 0.80 1.32
N LEU A 30 8.08 0.00 1.96
CA LEU A 30 8.55 -1.26 1.41
C LEU A 30 7.44 -2.33 1.46
N VAL A 31 6.70 -2.42 2.56
CA VAL A 31 5.50 -3.27 2.68
C VAL A 31 4.46 -2.87 1.64
N MET A 32 4.22 -1.57 1.46
CA MET A 32 3.29 -1.05 0.48
C MET A 32 3.63 -1.46 -0.96
N ALA A 33 4.89 -1.27 -1.37
CA ALA A 33 5.34 -1.63 -2.71
C ALA A 33 5.26 -3.15 -2.95
N GLU A 34 5.56 -3.96 -1.93
CA GLU A 34 5.49 -5.41 -2.04
C GLU A 34 4.05 -5.90 -2.18
N VAL A 35 3.13 -5.40 -1.35
CA VAL A 35 1.70 -5.75 -1.43
C VAL A 35 1.10 -5.34 -2.78
N GLU A 36 1.47 -4.17 -3.32
CA GLU A 36 1.04 -3.74 -4.65
C GLU A 36 1.50 -4.72 -5.73
N ASN A 37 2.77 -5.10 -5.70
CA ASN A 37 3.32 -6.06 -6.63
C ASN A 37 2.67 -7.45 -6.47
N LEU A 38 2.40 -7.86 -5.24
CA LEU A 38 1.79 -9.14 -4.93
C LEU A 38 0.37 -9.27 -5.50
N ILE A 39 -0.46 -8.24 -5.30
CA ILE A 39 -1.83 -8.21 -5.81
C ILE A 39 -1.83 -8.14 -7.34
N ARG A 40 -0.92 -7.35 -7.94
CA ARG A 40 -0.79 -7.25 -9.40
C ARG A 40 -0.35 -8.57 -10.04
N THR A 41 0.49 -9.35 -9.37
CA THR A 41 1.02 -10.62 -9.89
C THR A 41 0.12 -11.82 -9.56
N THR A 42 -0.74 -11.71 -8.55
CA THR A 42 -1.64 -12.78 -8.11
C THR A 42 -3.09 -12.36 -8.31
N ALA A 43 -3.60 -12.57 -9.52
CA ALA A 43 -4.97 -12.23 -9.87
C ALA A 43 -5.99 -12.95 -8.95
N GLY A 44 -6.84 -12.17 -8.28
CA GLY A 44 -7.89 -12.69 -7.40
C GLY A 44 -7.38 -13.25 -6.08
N ILE A 45 -6.19 -12.84 -5.62
CA ILE A 45 -5.70 -13.13 -4.28
C ILE A 45 -6.73 -12.71 -3.21
N SER A 46 -6.90 -13.54 -2.18
CA SER A 46 -7.73 -13.19 -1.03
C SER A 46 -6.96 -12.27 -0.06
N GLU A 47 -7.66 -11.53 0.79
CA GLU A 47 -7.04 -10.69 1.82
C GLU A 47 -6.12 -11.52 2.73
N THR A 48 -6.60 -12.67 3.20
CA THR A 48 -5.83 -13.61 4.03
C THR A 48 -4.59 -14.16 3.32
N ASP A 49 -4.71 -14.49 2.02
CA ASP A 49 -3.55 -14.97 1.25
C ASP A 49 -2.54 -13.85 0.97
N CYS A 50 -3.02 -12.61 0.82
CA CYS A 50 -2.17 -11.43 0.68
C CYS A 50 -1.37 -11.18 1.96
N GLU A 51 -2.03 -11.19 3.11
CA GLU A 51 -1.41 -11.04 4.43
C GLU A 51 -0.35 -12.10 4.66
N ALA A 52 -0.70 -13.39 4.53
CA ALA A 52 0.23 -14.49 4.78
C ALA A 52 1.45 -14.48 3.86
N LYS A 53 1.30 -13.98 2.62
CA LYS A 53 2.42 -13.85 1.67
C LYS A 53 3.27 -12.62 1.94
N CYS A 54 2.66 -11.50 2.34
CA CYS A 54 3.36 -10.29 2.76
C CYS A 54 4.19 -10.58 4.02
N ASP A 55 3.55 -11.18 5.03
CA ASP A 55 4.18 -11.59 6.28
C ASP A 55 5.39 -12.51 6.03
N ALA A 56 5.22 -13.58 5.25
CA ALA A 56 6.32 -14.50 4.92
C ALA A 56 7.51 -13.85 4.18
N MET A 57 7.32 -12.71 3.51
CA MET A 57 8.40 -11.95 2.88
C MET A 57 9.23 -11.17 3.91
N PHE A 58 8.61 -10.80 5.03
CA PHE A 58 9.20 -10.01 6.10
C PHE A 58 9.63 -10.82 7.32
N ASP A 59 9.11 -12.03 7.51
CA ASP A 59 9.42 -13.01 8.56
C ASP A 59 10.94 -13.26 8.74
N LEU A 60 11.75 -13.16 7.67
CA LEU A 60 13.22 -13.30 7.78
C LEU A 60 13.92 -12.02 8.30
N ALA A 61 13.30 -10.86 8.12
CA ALA A 61 13.79 -9.55 8.54
C ALA A 61 13.19 -9.09 9.88
N ALA A 62 12.10 -9.72 10.34
CA ALA A 62 11.17 -9.11 11.25
C ALA A 62 11.41 -9.39 12.73
N GLY A 63 12.52 -10.01 13.14
CA GLY A 63 12.72 -10.48 14.52
C GLY A 63 12.19 -9.61 15.69
N HIS A 64 12.35 -8.27 15.69
CA HIS A 64 11.78 -7.38 16.73
C HIS A 64 10.58 -6.52 16.24
N ASP A 65 10.33 -6.54 14.93
CA ASP A 65 9.36 -5.71 14.23
C ASP A 65 8.20 -6.55 13.63
N GLU A 66 8.10 -7.85 13.95
CA GLU A 66 7.06 -8.79 13.50
C GLU A 66 5.65 -8.19 13.68
N ASP A 67 5.36 -7.68 14.89
CA ASP A 67 4.07 -7.06 15.19
C ASP A 67 3.79 -5.85 14.28
N ARG A 68 4.84 -5.11 13.90
CA ARG A 68 4.72 -3.94 13.02
C ARG A 68 4.49 -4.37 11.58
N THR A 69 5.24 -5.35 11.09
CA THR A 69 5.06 -5.89 9.72
C THR A 69 3.71 -6.56 9.55
N ASP A 70 3.22 -7.28 10.57
CA ASP A 70 1.86 -7.84 10.62
C ASP A 70 0.80 -6.76 10.41
N HIS A 71 0.88 -5.69 11.22
CA HIS A 71 -0.07 -4.58 11.14
C HIS A 71 -0.04 -3.88 9.79
N LEU A 72 1.16 -3.66 9.22
CA LEU A 72 1.32 -3.00 7.93
C LEU A 72 0.82 -3.86 6.78
N CYS A 73 1.12 -5.16 6.80
CA CYS A 73 0.65 -6.11 5.78
C CYS A 73 -0.88 -6.20 5.78
N ALA A 74 -1.53 -6.28 6.95
CA ALA A 74 -2.98 -6.34 7.07
C ALA A 74 -3.66 -5.07 6.51
N GLU A 75 -3.22 -3.89 6.96
CA GLU A 75 -3.82 -2.62 6.53
C GLU A 75 -3.63 -2.38 5.03
N GLU A 76 -2.45 -2.71 4.48
CA GLU A 76 -2.20 -2.50 3.07
C GLU A 76 -2.94 -3.49 2.17
N CYS A 77 -2.95 -4.79 2.52
CA CYS A 77 -3.69 -5.80 1.76
C CYS A 77 -5.17 -5.46 1.69
N LYS A 78 -5.75 -5.09 2.84
CA LYS A 78 -7.14 -4.63 2.93
C LYS A 78 -7.37 -3.39 2.08
N HIS A 79 -6.52 -2.38 2.18
CA HIS A 79 -6.70 -1.15 1.42
C HIS A 79 -6.64 -1.41 -0.09
N GLN A 80 -5.62 -2.12 -0.59
CA GLN A 80 -5.45 -2.30 -2.03
C GLN A 80 -6.52 -3.20 -2.66
N LEU A 81 -6.98 -4.23 -1.95
CA LEU A 81 -8.09 -5.07 -2.40
C LEU A 81 -9.43 -4.33 -2.38
N GLN A 82 -9.63 -3.40 -1.44
CA GLN A 82 -10.85 -2.59 -1.35
C GLN A 82 -10.85 -1.38 -2.29
N ALA A 83 -9.68 -0.82 -2.61
CA ALA A 83 -9.54 0.36 -3.48
C ALA A 83 -9.78 0.06 -4.97
N GLY A 84 -9.83 -1.22 -5.37
CA GLY A 84 -10.00 -1.62 -6.77
C GLY A 84 -8.79 -1.27 -7.65
N PRO A 85 -8.79 -1.61 -8.95
CA PRO A 85 -7.62 -1.56 -9.84
C PRO A 85 -7.14 -0.13 -10.22
N HIS A 86 -7.51 0.91 -9.47
CA HIS A 86 -7.24 2.32 -9.82
C HIS A 86 -6.58 3.15 -8.72
N SER A 87 -5.99 2.53 -7.71
CA SER A 87 -4.98 3.21 -6.88
C SER A 87 -3.62 3.15 -7.59
N GLU A 88 -3.51 3.78 -8.76
CA GLU A 88 -2.21 4.13 -9.34
C GLU A 88 -1.59 5.19 -8.42
N GLN A 89 -0.77 4.74 -7.47
CA GLN A 89 0.15 5.63 -6.81
C GLN A 89 1.16 6.14 -7.85
N PRO A 90 1.58 7.42 -7.85
CA PRO A 90 2.53 7.93 -8.81
C PRO A 90 3.80 7.08 -8.83
N THR A 91 4.02 6.37 -9.95
CA THR A 91 5.26 5.67 -10.26
C THR A 91 6.45 6.62 -10.06
N HIS A 92 7.32 6.30 -9.09
CA HIS A 92 8.61 6.98 -8.98
C HIS A 92 9.55 6.55 -10.13
N PRO A 93 10.42 7.46 -10.59
CA PRO A 93 11.45 7.17 -11.60
C PRO A 93 12.46 6.13 -11.10
N PRO A 94 13.17 5.43 -12.01
CA PRO A 94 14.11 4.37 -11.64
C PRO A 94 15.20 4.90 -10.71
N HIS A 95 15.39 4.20 -9.59
CA HIS A 95 16.47 4.43 -8.65
C HIS A 95 17.83 4.26 -9.37
N PRO A 96 18.76 5.22 -9.30
CA PRO A 96 20.09 5.01 -9.85
C PRO A 96 20.84 3.99 -8.97
N THR A 97 21.17 2.84 -9.56
CA THR A 97 22.21 1.94 -9.04
C THR A 97 23.52 2.71 -8.95
N HIS A 98 23.99 2.97 -7.74
CA HIS A 98 25.31 3.56 -7.51
C HIS A 98 26.40 2.47 -7.68
N PRO A 99 27.52 2.77 -8.36
CA PRO A 99 28.65 1.86 -8.58
C PRO A 99 29.51 1.61 -7.33
#